data_AF-A0A914VAG9-F1
#
_entry.id   AF-A0A914VAG9-F1
#
_cell.length_a   1.000
_cell.length_b   1.000
_cell.length_c   1.000
_cell.angle_alpha   90.00
_cell.angle_beta   90.00
_cell.angle_gamma   90.00
#
_symmetry.space_group_name_H-M   'P 1'
#
loop_
_entity.id
_entity.type
_entity.pdbx_description
1 polymer ?
#
loop_
_entity_poly.entity_id
_entity_poly.type
_entity_poly.pdbx_seq_one_letter_code
_entity_poly.pdbx_strand_id
1 'polypeptide(L)'
;MTAKWLAVAQFLFLLAKGACSDDRDVNRVTNRRFGDAQSAQWTNYSAALITVLNNKWYSADLMQWTDATGKELDVWNTWNALEAIIDYANYSGDATFDKVFQAVSSNFFLLIEAQTSGNDDAAWAGIALLKAYRKSPSRFYLAGAMDVFAQLVTFWDSTCNGGVWWNLKRTYKNAITNELFLVLAIDLYEQTHEVSYFDWAIRAYNWFMASGMLNSDNLINDGLTDDCANNGQTTWTYNQGVILGGLAGLARIQPQNASVYLGLADRIARAVVAHLTMNSADGRAILKEPVVHSSDGEQFKGVYMRYLGQLLTATTDASAKAAYARFILENADYVWNSVRNNDSEVAAVWIGQRHQPPWLDAIAQTSAVDLMNAAILAGRI
;
A
#
# COMPACT_ATOMS: atom_id res chain seq x y z
N MET A 1 45.71 43.00 -64.38
CA MET A 1 44.72 42.51 -65.36
C MET A 1 44.22 41.16 -64.83
N THR A 2 43.11 41.11 -64.07
CA THR A 2 41.71 40.87 -64.54
C THR A 2 41.58 39.48 -65.19
N ALA A 3 40.67 38.55 -64.85
CA ALA A 3 39.36 38.60 -64.19
C ALA A 3 38.90 37.17 -63.78
N LYS A 4 38.25 37.01 -62.61
CA LYS A 4 36.83 36.59 -62.36
C LYS A 4 36.40 35.11 -62.57
N TRP A 5 36.29 34.40 -61.43
CA TRP A 5 35.10 33.78 -60.75
C TRP A 5 34.28 32.56 -61.25
N LEU A 6 33.90 31.76 -60.22
CA LEU A 6 32.88 30.68 -60.01
C LEU A 6 33.16 29.27 -60.61
N ALA A 7 32.87 28.09 -59.99
CA ALA A 7 32.40 27.66 -58.66
C ALA A 7 32.40 26.09 -58.54
N VAL A 8 32.47 25.58 -57.29
CA VAL A 8 31.85 24.34 -56.72
C VAL A 8 32.46 22.91 -56.88
N ALA A 9 32.72 22.29 -55.70
CA ALA A 9 32.50 20.89 -55.25
C ALA A 9 33.64 19.84 -55.09
N GLN A 10 33.63 19.27 -53.86
CA GLN A 10 34.03 17.93 -53.33
C GLN A 10 35.51 17.65 -53.01
N PHE A 11 35.99 17.25 -51.80
CA PHE A 11 35.59 16.52 -50.56
C PHE A 11 36.29 15.14 -50.41
N LEU A 12 36.68 14.82 -49.15
CA LEU A 12 36.93 13.52 -48.50
C LEU A 12 38.33 12.87 -48.60
N PHE A 13 39.06 12.82 -47.48
CA PHE A 13 39.08 11.64 -46.57
C PHE A 13 40.01 11.89 -45.36
N LEU A 14 39.45 12.13 -44.17
CA LEU A 14 40.10 11.92 -42.86
C LEU A 14 39.08 12.15 -41.73
N LEU A 15 38.24 11.16 -41.44
CA LEU A 15 37.45 11.03 -40.20
C LEU A 15 36.97 9.57 -40.08
N ALA A 16 37.32 8.88 -38.99
CA ALA A 16 36.49 7.90 -38.27
C ALA A 16 37.33 7.04 -37.29
N LYS A 17 37.61 7.57 -36.10
CA LYS A 17 37.73 6.78 -34.86
C LYS A 17 37.00 7.57 -33.77
N GLY A 18 35.69 7.39 -33.70
CA GLY A 18 34.83 8.02 -32.72
C GLY A 18 33.63 7.13 -32.45
N ALA A 19 33.50 6.72 -31.19
CA ALA A 19 32.30 6.28 -30.49
C ALA A 19 31.38 5.24 -31.17
N CYS A 20 31.52 3.98 -30.79
CA CYS A 20 30.36 3.14 -30.50
C CYS A 20 30.18 3.11 -28.99
N SER A 21 29.46 4.09 -28.43
CA SER A 21 28.73 3.85 -27.18
C SER A 21 27.48 3.08 -27.56
N ASP A 22 27.32 1.87 -27.02
CA ASP A 22 26.17 0.99 -27.26
C ASP A 22 24.88 1.77 -26.99
N ASP A 23 23.99 1.90 -27.99
CA ASP A 23 22.68 2.57 -27.87
C ASP A 23 21.87 2.02 -26.68
N ARG A 24 22.15 0.79 -26.24
CA ARG A 24 21.55 0.19 -25.05
C ARG A 24 21.98 0.85 -23.75
N ASP A 25 23.22 1.32 -23.65
CA ASP A 25 23.72 2.02 -22.44
C ASP A 25 23.19 3.44 -22.38
N VAL A 26 23.08 4.13 -23.51
CA VAL A 26 22.47 5.48 -23.57
C VAL A 26 20.99 5.41 -23.20
N ASN A 27 20.23 4.47 -23.79
CA ASN A 27 18.82 4.26 -23.46
C ASN A 27 18.60 3.83 -21.99
N ARG A 28 19.52 3.05 -21.42
CA ARG A 28 19.46 2.64 -20.01
C ARG A 28 19.74 3.80 -19.07
N VAL A 29 20.72 4.66 -19.39
CA VAL A 29 21.05 5.85 -18.60
C VAL A 29 19.95 6.91 -18.71
N THR A 30 19.35 7.10 -19.88
CA THR A 30 18.23 8.04 -20.07
C THR A 30 16.98 7.55 -19.36
N ASN A 31 16.59 6.28 -19.52
CA ASN A 31 15.43 5.72 -18.82
C ASN A 31 15.60 5.78 -17.30
N ARG A 32 16.82 5.51 -16.79
CA ARG A 32 17.12 5.68 -15.37
C ARG A 32 16.95 7.13 -14.90
N ARG A 33 17.47 8.11 -15.65
CA ARG A 33 17.31 9.53 -15.31
C ARG A 33 15.85 10.00 -15.37
N PHE A 34 15.05 9.48 -16.31
CA PHE A 34 13.62 9.78 -16.38
C PHE A 34 12.85 9.16 -15.22
N GLY A 35 13.13 7.90 -14.85
CA GLY A 35 12.54 7.27 -13.68
C GLY A 35 12.95 7.96 -12.36
N ASP A 36 14.21 8.36 -12.22
CA ASP A 36 14.68 9.12 -11.07
C ASP A 36 13.94 10.48 -10.94
N ALA A 37 13.67 11.17 -12.05
CA ALA A 37 12.93 12.43 -12.06
C ALA A 37 11.43 12.25 -11.75
N GLN A 38 10.80 11.21 -12.29
CA GLN A 38 9.39 10.91 -12.00
C GLN A 38 9.22 10.48 -10.53
N SER A 39 10.09 9.60 -10.02
CA SER A 39 10.12 9.23 -8.60
C SER A 39 10.29 10.46 -7.70
N ALA A 40 11.15 11.41 -8.06
CA ALA A 40 11.37 12.63 -7.27
C ALA A 40 10.13 13.53 -7.21
N GLN A 41 9.35 13.62 -8.29
CA GLN A 41 8.08 14.37 -8.29
C GLN A 41 7.09 13.76 -7.30
N TRP A 42 6.90 12.44 -7.32
CA TRP A 42 5.99 11.76 -6.40
C TRP A 42 6.45 11.83 -4.94
N THR A 43 7.77 11.85 -4.71
CA THR A 43 8.33 12.12 -3.38
C THR A 43 7.90 13.49 -2.87
N ASN A 44 8.01 14.54 -3.68
CA ASN A 44 7.57 15.88 -3.28
C ASN A 44 6.06 15.95 -3.03
N TYR A 45 5.26 15.24 -3.82
CA TYR A 45 3.81 15.17 -3.65
C TYR A 45 3.43 14.45 -2.35
N SER A 46 4.03 13.31 -2.06
CA SER A 46 3.81 12.61 -0.78
C SER A 46 4.21 13.48 0.42
N ALA A 47 5.37 14.15 0.36
CA ALA A 47 5.84 15.07 1.39
C ALA A 47 4.85 16.22 1.64
N ALA A 48 4.29 16.80 0.57
CA ALA A 48 3.28 17.85 0.67
C ALA A 48 1.99 17.34 1.34
N LEU A 49 1.52 16.13 1.00
CA LEU A 49 0.34 15.55 1.61
C LEU A 49 0.56 15.21 3.10
N ILE A 50 1.73 14.68 3.47
CA ILE A 50 2.11 14.43 4.87
C ILE A 50 2.24 15.74 5.66
N THR A 51 2.73 16.81 5.02
CA THR A 51 2.79 18.13 5.64
C THR A 51 1.39 18.63 6.00
N VAL A 52 0.42 18.49 5.09
CA VAL A 52 -0.99 18.81 5.40
C VAL A 52 -1.54 17.90 6.50
N LEU A 53 -1.30 16.60 6.40
CA LEU A 53 -1.73 15.61 7.39
C LEU A 53 -1.31 16.00 8.81
N ASN A 54 -0.02 16.33 8.97
CA ASN A 54 0.54 16.68 10.27
C ASN A 54 0.15 18.09 10.72
N ASN A 55 0.09 19.08 9.82
CA ASN A 55 -0.22 20.44 10.23
C ASN A 55 -1.68 20.63 10.65
N LYS A 56 -2.61 19.85 10.08
CA LYS A 56 -4.05 20.00 10.35
C LYS A 56 -4.56 19.06 11.43
N TRP A 57 -4.05 17.83 11.47
CA TRP A 57 -4.69 16.77 12.27
C TRP A 57 -3.76 16.07 13.25
N TYR A 58 -2.44 16.27 13.21
CA TYR A 58 -1.56 15.66 14.22
C TYR A 58 -1.62 16.45 15.54
N SER A 59 -1.92 15.75 16.63
CA SER A 59 -1.82 16.30 17.98
C SER A 59 -0.55 15.78 18.67
N ALA A 60 0.37 16.70 18.98
CA ALA A 60 1.59 16.36 19.69
C ALA A 60 1.32 15.91 21.14
N ASP A 61 0.27 16.43 21.77
CA ASP A 61 -0.13 16.07 23.14
C ASP A 61 -0.71 14.66 23.19
N LEU A 62 -1.48 14.27 22.19
CA LEU A 62 -2.08 12.93 22.09
C LEU A 62 -1.15 11.91 21.44
N MET A 63 -0.12 12.37 20.72
CA MET A 63 0.78 11.54 19.90
C MET A 63 0.00 10.64 18.93
N GLN A 64 -1.01 11.23 18.27
CA GLN A 64 -1.84 10.61 17.23
C GLN A 64 -2.54 11.68 16.39
N TRP A 65 -3.25 11.26 15.34
CA TRP A 65 -4.07 12.17 14.53
C TRP A 65 -5.50 12.26 15.05
N THR A 66 -6.17 13.35 14.72
CA THR A 66 -7.57 13.63 15.04
C THR A 66 -8.40 13.81 13.77
N ASP A 67 -9.71 13.71 13.88
CA ASP A 67 -10.63 14.17 12.84
C ASP A 67 -10.67 15.70 12.74
N ALA A 68 -11.50 16.22 11.83
CA ALA A 68 -11.67 17.66 11.62
C ALA A 68 -12.27 18.42 12.82
N THR A 69 -12.83 17.72 13.81
CA THR A 69 -13.38 18.29 15.05
C THR A 69 -12.38 18.30 16.21
N GLY A 70 -11.20 17.68 16.02
CA GLY A 70 -10.19 17.51 17.07
C GLY A 70 -10.43 16.26 17.93
N LYS A 71 -11.37 15.39 17.56
CA LYS A 71 -11.56 14.10 18.22
C LYS A 71 -10.51 13.10 17.71
N GLU A 72 -9.98 12.27 18.59
CA GLU A 72 -9.08 11.16 18.22
C GLU A 72 -9.66 10.30 17.10
N LEU A 73 -8.81 9.92 16.14
CA LEU A 73 -9.19 8.93 15.14
C LEU A 73 -9.37 7.55 15.79
N ASP A 74 -10.12 6.68 15.13
CA ASP A 74 -10.14 5.28 15.53
C ASP A 74 -8.71 4.70 15.41
N VAL A 75 -8.32 3.91 16.40
CA VAL A 75 -6.93 3.52 16.64
C VAL A 75 -6.27 2.89 15.40
N TRP A 76 -6.99 2.07 14.64
CA TRP A 76 -6.47 1.44 13.44
C TRP A 76 -6.19 2.43 12.29
N ASN A 77 -6.94 3.55 12.21
CA ASN A 77 -6.67 4.61 11.25
C ASN A 77 -5.35 5.34 11.58
N THR A 78 -5.09 5.56 12.87
CA THR A 78 -3.82 6.13 13.35
C THR A 78 -2.64 5.23 13.01
N TRP A 79 -2.76 3.91 13.22
CA TRP A 79 -1.69 2.97 12.84
C TRP A 79 -1.45 2.94 11.32
N ASN A 80 -2.48 3.10 10.50
CA ASN A 80 -2.33 3.23 9.06
C ASN A 80 -1.69 4.55 8.62
N ALA A 81 -2.01 5.67 9.27
CA ALA A 81 -1.32 6.95 9.06
C ALA A 81 0.16 6.87 9.40
N LEU A 82 0.50 6.17 10.50
CA LEU A 82 1.88 5.89 10.87
C LEU A 82 2.60 5.05 9.80
N GLU A 83 1.98 3.98 9.30
CA GLU A 83 2.55 3.18 8.21
C GLU A 83 2.84 4.01 6.96
N ALA A 84 1.91 4.88 6.55
CA ALA A 84 2.09 5.72 5.38
C ALA A 84 3.30 6.68 5.54
N ILE A 85 3.54 7.20 6.75
CA ILE A 85 4.71 8.04 7.02
C ILE A 85 6.02 7.21 7.03
N ILE A 86 5.99 6.01 7.61
CA ILE A 86 7.16 5.11 7.61
C ILE A 86 7.51 4.69 6.17
N ASP A 87 6.51 4.33 5.36
CA ASP A 87 6.69 3.95 3.96
C ASP A 87 7.25 5.11 3.15
N TYR A 88 6.76 6.34 3.35
CA TYR A 88 7.35 7.54 2.77
C TYR A 88 8.84 7.67 3.12
N ALA A 89 9.19 7.58 4.40
CA ALA A 89 10.58 7.72 4.84
C ALA A 89 11.48 6.61 4.28
N ASN A 90 10.97 5.38 4.16
CA ASN A 90 11.69 4.25 3.58
C ASN A 90 11.90 4.39 2.07
N TYR A 91 10.89 4.88 1.35
CA TYR A 91 10.98 5.00 -0.11
C TYR A 91 11.78 6.25 -0.51
N SER A 92 11.58 7.38 0.15
CA SER A 92 12.26 8.63 -0.20
C SER A 92 13.67 8.77 0.39
N GLY A 93 13.94 8.13 1.53
CA GLY A 93 15.11 8.41 2.36
C GLY A 93 15.02 9.72 3.16
N ASP A 94 13.88 10.43 3.09
CA ASP A 94 13.63 11.66 3.84
C ASP A 94 13.24 11.37 5.29
N ALA A 95 13.91 12.06 6.22
CA ALA A 95 13.71 11.94 7.67
C ALA A 95 12.90 13.10 8.28
N THR A 96 12.34 13.99 7.46
CA THR A 96 11.61 15.20 7.90
C THR A 96 10.51 14.88 8.91
N PHE A 97 9.84 13.74 8.77
CA PHE A 97 8.72 13.33 9.61
C PHE A 97 9.08 12.29 10.69
N ASP A 98 10.37 11.96 10.86
CA ASP A 98 10.81 10.91 11.78
C ASP A 98 10.40 11.18 13.24
N LYS A 99 10.30 12.46 13.65
CA LYS A 99 9.83 12.82 15.00
C LYS A 99 8.38 12.42 15.25
N VAL A 100 7.50 12.63 14.26
CA VAL A 100 6.08 12.24 14.35
C VAL A 100 5.99 10.72 14.38
N PHE A 101 6.69 10.06 13.46
CA PHE A 101 6.83 8.60 13.44
C PHE A 101 7.25 8.04 14.81
N GLN A 102 8.33 8.56 15.41
CA GLN A 102 8.85 8.08 16.70
C GLN A 102 7.89 8.33 17.86
N ALA A 103 7.20 9.48 17.86
CA ALA A 103 6.22 9.82 18.90
C ALA A 103 5.02 8.84 18.88
N VAL A 104 4.40 8.65 17.71
CA VAL A 104 3.23 7.77 17.56
C VAL A 104 3.60 6.31 17.79
N SER A 105 4.68 5.82 17.18
CA SER A 105 5.10 4.41 17.32
C SER A 105 5.49 4.02 18.75
N SER A 106 5.84 4.99 19.59
CA SER A 106 6.19 4.77 21.00
C SER A 106 5.03 5.01 21.96
N ASN A 107 3.83 5.30 21.44
CA ASN A 107 2.63 5.55 22.24
C ASN A 107 2.07 4.22 22.77
N PHE A 108 2.44 3.88 24.01
CA PHE A 108 1.99 2.64 24.66
C PHE A 108 0.46 2.58 24.86
N PHE A 109 -0.19 3.72 25.11
CA PHE A 109 -1.65 3.74 25.29
C PHE A 109 -2.38 3.38 23.98
N LEU A 110 -1.88 3.87 22.85
CA LEU A 110 -2.42 3.54 21.52
C LEU A 110 -2.26 2.04 21.20
N LEU A 111 -1.17 1.41 21.63
CA LEU A 111 -0.99 -0.04 21.48
C LEU A 111 -1.99 -0.82 22.33
N ILE A 112 -2.18 -0.44 23.60
CA ILE A 112 -3.16 -1.07 24.48
C ILE A 112 -4.58 -0.90 23.92
N GLU A 113 -4.91 0.29 23.43
CA GLU A 113 -6.20 0.55 22.78
C GLU A 113 -6.42 -0.41 21.61
N ALA A 114 -5.46 -0.50 20.67
CA ALA A 114 -5.54 -1.42 19.53
C ALA A 114 -5.80 -2.87 19.96
N GLN A 115 -5.08 -3.35 20.99
CA GLN A 115 -5.24 -4.70 21.52
C GLN A 115 -6.61 -4.94 22.18
N THR A 116 -7.32 -3.88 22.59
CA THR A 116 -8.61 -3.97 23.27
C THR A 116 -9.82 -3.62 22.39
N SER A 117 -9.61 -3.02 21.22
CA SER A 117 -10.66 -2.61 20.28
C SER A 117 -11.13 -3.76 19.37
N GLY A 118 -10.18 -4.45 18.73
CA GLY A 118 -10.46 -5.47 17.71
C GLY A 118 -9.19 -6.26 17.37
N ASN A 119 -9.34 -7.45 16.79
CA ASN A 119 -8.18 -8.25 16.39
C ASN A 119 -7.56 -7.72 15.09
N ASP A 120 -8.36 -7.15 14.20
CA ASP A 120 -7.86 -6.35 13.07
C ASP A 120 -7.14 -5.09 13.53
N ASP A 121 -7.71 -4.29 14.44
CA ASP A 121 -7.05 -3.11 15.03
C ASP A 121 -5.68 -3.46 15.63
N ALA A 122 -5.63 -4.53 16.42
CA ALA A 122 -4.39 -5.04 16.99
C ALA A 122 -3.39 -5.45 15.89
N ALA A 123 -3.84 -6.14 14.84
CA ALA A 123 -2.97 -6.59 13.76
C ALA A 123 -2.38 -5.42 12.96
N TRP A 124 -3.14 -4.35 12.71
CA TRP A 124 -2.62 -3.10 12.13
C TRP A 124 -1.50 -2.50 12.97
N ALA A 125 -1.67 -2.46 14.29
CA ALA A 125 -0.63 -1.99 15.21
C ALA A 125 0.64 -2.87 15.13
N GLY A 126 0.48 -4.19 15.12
CA GLY A 126 1.62 -5.13 15.01
C GLY A 126 2.44 -4.95 13.74
N ILE A 127 1.77 -4.77 12.58
CA ILE A 127 2.43 -4.55 11.29
C ILE A 127 3.17 -3.21 11.29
N ALA A 128 2.51 -2.14 11.75
CA ALA A 128 3.10 -0.81 11.86
C ALA A 128 4.34 -0.80 12.79
N LEU A 129 4.28 -1.52 13.91
CA LEU A 129 5.41 -1.67 14.84
C LEU A 129 6.59 -2.42 14.21
N LEU A 130 6.37 -3.45 13.38
CA LEU A 130 7.49 -4.09 12.67
C LEU A 130 8.12 -3.19 11.62
N LYS A 131 7.31 -2.40 10.91
CA LYS A 131 7.85 -1.36 10.03
C LYS A 131 8.66 -0.32 10.80
N ALA A 132 8.16 0.11 11.97
CA ALA A 132 8.88 1.00 12.87
C ALA A 132 10.21 0.40 13.33
N TYR A 133 10.22 -0.88 13.72
CA TYR A 133 11.42 -1.62 14.11
C TYR A 133 12.48 -1.65 13.00
N ARG A 134 12.08 -1.95 11.76
CA ARG A 134 12.98 -1.99 10.60
C ARG A 134 13.62 -0.63 10.30
N LYS A 135 12.88 0.47 10.52
CA LYS A 135 13.35 1.86 10.30
C LYS A 135 14.20 2.38 11.45
N SER A 136 13.77 2.15 12.70
CA SER A 136 14.42 2.63 13.92
C SER A 136 14.37 1.53 14.99
N PRO A 137 15.37 0.63 15.02
CA PRO A 137 15.33 -0.54 15.89
C PRO A 137 15.15 -0.18 17.37
N SER A 138 14.05 -0.65 17.95
CA SER A 138 13.73 -0.55 19.37
C SER A 138 13.15 -1.86 19.86
N ARG A 139 13.57 -2.31 21.05
CA ARG A 139 13.00 -3.51 21.68
C ARG A 139 11.50 -3.38 21.92
N PHE A 140 11.03 -2.15 22.15
CA PHE A 140 9.60 -1.87 22.33
C PHE A 140 8.79 -2.26 21.09
N TYR A 141 9.27 -1.91 19.90
CA TYR A 141 8.52 -2.15 18.65
C TYR A 141 8.42 -3.65 18.32
N LEU A 142 9.56 -4.36 18.35
CA LEU A 142 9.56 -5.80 18.06
C LEU A 142 8.77 -6.59 19.12
N ALA A 143 8.94 -6.27 20.41
CA ALA A 143 8.18 -6.92 21.47
C ALA A 143 6.67 -6.67 21.32
N GLY A 144 6.25 -5.43 21.06
CA GLY A 144 4.84 -5.10 20.84
C GLY A 144 4.23 -5.86 19.66
N ALA A 145 4.95 -6.01 18.55
CA ALA A 145 4.48 -6.80 17.42
C ALA A 145 4.37 -8.30 17.73
N MET A 146 5.34 -8.85 18.47
CA MET A 146 5.29 -10.24 18.93
C MET A 146 4.14 -10.48 19.91
N ASP A 147 3.87 -9.53 20.82
CA ASP A 147 2.77 -9.59 21.79
C ASP A 147 1.41 -9.52 21.09
N VAL A 148 1.23 -8.62 20.13
CA VAL A 148 0.05 -8.56 19.26
C VAL A 148 -0.14 -9.91 18.57
N PHE A 149 0.88 -10.47 17.93
CA PHE A 149 0.75 -11.74 17.23
C PHE A 149 0.37 -12.88 18.17
N ALA A 150 1.00 -12.95 19.34
CA ALA A 150 0.69 -13.93 20.37
C ALA A 150 -0.78 -13.83 20.81
N GLN A 151 -1.31 -12.61 20.95
CA GLN A 151 -2.73 -12.39 21.21
C GLN A 151 -3.61 -12.92 20.07
N LEU A 152 -3.32 -12.58 18.82
CA LEU A 152 -4.12 -13.01 17.66
C LEU A 152 -4.20 -14.53 17.54
N VAL A 153 -3.11 -15.24 17.85
CA VAL A 153 -3.10 -16.72 17.91
C VAL A 153 -4.16 -17.26 18.88
N THR A 154 -4.45 -16.57 20.00
CA THR A 154 -5.52 -16.99 20.95
C THR A 154 -6.94 -16.80 20.40
N PHE A 155 -7.09 -16.06 19.31
CA PHE A 155 -8.33 -15.86 18.58
C PHE A 155 -8.41 -16.72 17.32
N TRP A 156 -7.39 -17.53 17.03
CA TRP A 156 -7.49 -18.62 16.07
C TRP A 156 -8.06 -19.87 16.76
N ASP A 157 -9.15 -20.43 16.22
CA ASP A 157 -9.74 -21.67 16.72
C ASP A 157 -10.23 -22.60 15.59
N SER A 158 -10.86 -23.73 15.95
CA SER A 158 -11.36 -24.71 14.99
C SER A 158 -12.71 -24.37 14.35
N THR A 159 -13.39 -23.29 14.77
CA THR A 159 -14.62 -22.84 14.12
C THR A 159 -14.30 -22.51 12.66
N CYS A 160 -15.13 -22.93 11.70
CA CYS A 160 -14.82 -22.79 10.28
C CYS A 160 -13.46 -23.37 9.86
N ASN A 161 -13.03 -24.45 10.53
CA ASN A 161 -11.76 -25.15 10.29
C ASN A 161 -10.49 -24.31 10.52
N GLY A 162 -10.59 -23.16 11.20
CA GLY A 162 -9.48 -22.23 11.37
C GLY A 162 -9.93 -20.78 11.30
N GLY A 163 -8.95 -19.88 11.24
CA GLY A 163 -9.15 -18.45 11.11
C GLY A 163 -9.25 -17.73 12.45
N VAL A 164 -8.78 -16.51 12.45
CA VAL A 164 -8.84 -15.55 13.55
C VAL A 164 -10.22 -14.88 13.56
N TRP A 165 -10.82 -14.79 14.74
CA TRP A 165 -12.03 -14.00 14.96
C TRP A 165 -11.77 -12.50 14.82
N TRP A 166 -12.70 -11.77 14.21
CA TRP A 166 -12.61 -10.31 14.02
C TRP A 166 -12.48 -9.55 15.33
N ASN A 167 -13.35 -9.85 16.30
CA ASN A 167 -13.42 -9.12 17.55
C ASN A 167 -13.22 -10.02 18.78
N LEU A 168 -13.01 -9.38 19.92
CA LEU A 168 -12.73 -10.05 21.19
C LEU A 168 -13.90 -10.91 21.69
N LYS A 169 -15.12 -10.67 21.18
CA LYS A 169 -16.34 -11.43 21.49
C LYS A 169 -16.53 -12.66 20.59
N ARG A 170 -15.65 -12.88 19.60
CA ARG A 170 -15.71 -14.01 18.66
C ARG A 170 -17.04 -14.10 17.90
N THR A 171 -17.49 -12.99 17.32
CA THR A 171 -18.80 -12.96 16.64
C THR A 171 -18.75 -13.09 15.12
N TYR A 172 -17.57 -12.94 14.50
CA TYR A 172 -17.45 -12.90 13.04
C TYR A 172 -16.05 -13.29 12.59
N LYS A 173 -15.91 -14.08 11.52
CA LYS A 173 -14.63 -14.32 10.84
C LYS A 173 -14.65 -13.57 9.51
N ASN A 174 -13.90 -12.48 9.44
CA ASN A 174 -13.80 -11.63 8.27
C ASN A 174 -12.47 -11.84 7.53
N ALA A 175 -12.41 -11.32 6.32
CA ALA A 175 -11.23 -11.37 5.48
C ALA A 175 -10.08 -10.58 6.11
N ILE A 176 -10.33 -9.30 6.46
CA ILE A 176 -9.28 -8.38 6.88
C ILE A 176 -8.46 -8.89 8.07
N THR A 177 -9.08 -9.39 9.14
CA THR A 177 -8.34 -9.86 10.32
C THR A 177 -7.41 -11.03 9.96
N ASN A 178 -7.85 -11.89 9.04
CA ASN A 178 -7.08 -13.07 8.63
C ASN A 178 -5.97 -12.73 7.63
N GLU A 179 -6.20 -11.76 6.75
CA GLU A 179 -5.17 -11.23 5.85
C GLU A 179 -4.07 -10.51 6.63
N LEU A 180 -4.43 -9.69 7.62
CA LEU A 180 -3.47 -9.02 8.48
C LEU A 180 -2.68 -10.00 9.35
N PHE A 181 -3.35 -11.03 9.88
CA PHE A 181 -2.66 -12.11 10.61
C PHE A 181 -1.62 -12.82 9.72
N LEU A 182 -1.96 -13.10 8.45
CA LEU A 182 -1.03 -13.66 7.48
C LEU A 182 0.17 -12.71 7.25
N VAL A 183 -0.09 -11.43 6.97
CA VAL A 183 0.98 -10.44 6.75
C VAL A 183 1.89 -10.33 7.97
N LEU A 184 1.33 -10.24 9.17
CA LEU A 184 2.10 -10.13 10.41
C LEU A 184 2.94 -11.39 10.68
N ALA A 185 2.41 -12.59 10.43
CA ALA A 185 3.17 -13.84 10.53
C ALA A 185 4.38 -13.83 9.59
N ILE A 186 4.18 -13.42 8.34
CA ILE A 186 5.26 -13.33 7.35
C ILE A 186 6.30 -12.31 7.80
N ASP A 187 5.87 -11.11 8.19
CA ASP A 187 6.76 -10.03 8.59
C ASP A 187 7.60 -10.41 9.83
N LEU A 188 7.01 -11.13 10.80
CA LEU A 188 7.73 -11.66 11.96
C LEU A 188 8.72 -12.76 11.56
N TYR A 189 8.36 -13.66 10.64
CA TYR A 189 9.30 -14.65 10.13
C TYR A 189 10.48 -14.03 9.40
N GLU A 190 10.24 -13.03 8.54
CA GLU A 190 11.31 -12.29 7.87
C GLU A 190 12.23 -11.58 8.87
N GLN A 191 11.69 -11.12 10.00
CA GLN A 191 12.44 -10.38 11.00
C GLN A 191 13.22 -11.27 11.99
N THR A 192 12.65 -12.41 12.38
CA THR A 192 13.17 -13.25 13.48
C THR A 192 13.74 -14.58 13.00
N HIS A 193 13.30 -15.05 11.83
CA HIS A 193 13.54 -16.39 11.30
C HIS A 193 13.05 -17.54 12.21
N GLU A 194 12.15 -17.26 13.15
CA GLU A 194 11.53 -18.30 13.97
C GLU A 194 10.50 -19.09 13.15
N VAL A 195 10.72 -20.40 13.07
CA VAL A 195 9.92 -21.32 12.23
C VAL A 195 8.43 -21.31 12.61
N SER A 196 8.09 -21.02 13.87
CA SER A 196 6.71 -20.89 14.33
C SER A 196 5.91 -19.87 13.51
N TYR A 197 6.49 -18.71 13.19
CA TYR A 197 5.84 -17.68 12.39
C TYR A 197 5.65 -18.12 10.93
N PHE A 198 6.63 -18.84 10.37
CA PHE A 198 6.49 -19.46 9.05
C PHE A 198 5.33 -20.46 9.03
N ASP A 199 5.26 -21.36 10.01
CA ASP A 199 4.19 -22.35 10.11
C ASP A 199 2.81 -21.69 10.23
N TRP A 200 2.72 -20.59 10.99
CA TRP A 200 1.50 -19.79 11.07
C TRP A 200 1.14 -19.10 9.75
N ALA A 201 2.12 -18.52 9.04
CA ALA A 201 1.88 -17.90 7.74
C ALA A 201 1.31 -18.93 6.75
N ILE A 202 1.89 -20.13 6.68
CA ILE A 202 1.40 -21.19 5.79
C ILE A 202 0.02 -21.70 6.22
N ARG A 203 -0.22 -21.84 7.53
CA ARG A 203 -1.54 -22.22 8.05
C ARG A 203 -2.60 -21.18 7.71
N ALA A 204 -2.32 -19.90 7.92
CA ALA A 204 -3.21 -18.78 7.64
C ALA A 204 -3.55 -18.72 6.15
N TYR A 205 -2.54 -18.80 5.28
CA TYR A 205 -2.73 -18.82 3.84
C TYR A 205 -3.61 -19.99 3.37
N ASN A 206 -3.29 -21.21 3.81
CA ASN A 206 -4.04 -22.41 3.40
C ASN A 206 -5.50 -22.34 3.84
N TRP A 207 -5.77 -21.89 5.07
CA TRP A 207 -7.14 -21.69 5.55
C TRP A 207 -7.86 -20.60 4.77
N PHE A 208 -7.21 -19.46 4.55
CA PHE A 208 -7.82 -18.33 3.87
C PHE A 208 -8.23 -18.68 2.44
N MET A 209 -7.38 -19.42 1.72
CA MET A 209 -7.70 -19.94 0.38
C MET A 209 -8.80 -21.02 0.39
N ALA A 210 -8.93 -21.80 1.47
CA ALA A 210 -9.96 -22.82 1.61
C ALA A 210 -11.30 -22.28 2.14
N SER A 211 -11.33 -21.05 2.67
CA SER A 211 -12.51 -20.43 3.27
C SER A 211 -13.66 -20.18 2.30
N GLY A 212 -13.35 -20.06 1.00
CA GLY A 212 -14.30 -19.69 -0.04
C GLY A 212 -14.53 -18.18 -0.21
N MET A 213 -13.86 -17.32 0.57
CA MET A 213 -14.01 -15.85 0.46
C MET A 213 -13.50 -15.28 -0.88
N LEU A 214 -12.54 -15.95 -1.53
CA LEU A 214 -12.17 -15.66 -2.92
C LEU A 214 -13.27 -16.14 -3.86
N ASN A 215 -14.01 -15.21 -4.45
CA ASN A 215 -15.15 -15.49 -5.30
C ASN A 215 -14.78 -15.74 -6.77
N SER A 216 -15.79 -16.00 -7.59
CA SER A 216 -15.66 -16.31 -9.01
C SER A 216 -15.08 -15.16 -9.85
N ASP A 217 -15.17 -13.92 -9.37
CA ASP A 217 -14.62 -12.74 -10.04
C ASP A 217 -13.14 -12.50 -9.66
N ASN A 218 -12.55 -13.39 -8.85
CA ASN A 218 -11.23 -13.23 -8.21
C ASN A 218 -11.15 -12.03 -7.25
N LEU A 219 -12.27 -11.69 -6.59
CA LEU A 219 -12.30 -10.73 -5.49
C LEU A 219 -12.57 -11.44 -4.16
N ILE A 220 -12.15 -10.83 -3.07
CA ILE A 220 -12.36 -11.27 -1.70
C ILE A 220 -13.62 -10.61 -1.15
N ASN A 221 -14.63 -11.42 -0.82
CA ASN A 221 -15.79 -10.99 -0.04
C ASN A 221 -15.43 -10.79 1.44
N ASP A 222 -16.25 -10.02 2.15
CA ASP A 222 -15.94 -9.52 3.50
C ASP A 222 -15.69 -10.60 4.56
N GLY A 223 -16.33 -11.77 4.47
CA GLY A 223 -16.19 -12.78 5.51
C GLY A 223 -17.06 -14.01 5.35
N LEU A 224 -17.25 -14.70 6.47
CA LEU A 224 -18.00 -15.95 6.56
C LEU A 224 -19.30 -15.77 7.35
N THR A 225 -20.32 -16.54 6.97
CA THR A 225 -21.54 -16.73 7.76
C THR A 225 -21.27 -17.66 8.96
N ASP A 226 -22.25 -17.79 9.86
CA ASP A 226 -22.20 -18.75 10.98
C ASP A 226 -22.08 -20.22 10.50
N ASP A 227 -22.55 -20.51 9.29
CA ASP A 227 -22.42 -21.81 8.63
C ASP A 227 -21.06 -22.00 7.93
N CYS A 228 -20.11 -21.07 8.14
CA CYS A 228 -18.78 -21.09 7.56
C CYS A 228 -18.75 -21.07 6.02
N ALA A 229 -19.76 -20.44 5.41
CA ALA A 229 -19.81 -20.18 3.98
C ALA A 229 -19.42 -18.72 3.68
N ASN A 230 -18.90 -18.46 2.48
CA ASN A 230 -18.70 -17.09 2.01
C ASN A 230 -20.03 -16.32 2.08
N ASN A 231 -20.01 -15.17 2.77
CA ASN A 231 -21.19 -14.36 3.00
C ASN A 231 -21.64 -13.55 1.76
N GLY A 232 -20.84 -13.51 0.69
CA GLY A 232 -21.13 -12.78 -0.54
C GLY A 232 -21.21 -11.26 -0.36
N GLN A 233 -20.74 -10.72 0.78
CA GLN A 233 -20.81 -9.30 1.10
C GLN A 233 -19.78 -8.48 0.33
N THR A 234 -19.81 -7.17 0.51
CA THR A 234 -19.01 -6.18 -0.22
C THR A 234 -17.54 -6.57 -0.37
N THR A 235 -17.04 -6.46 -1.59
CA THR A 235 -15.61 -6.61 -1.92
C THR A 235 -14.92 -5.25 -1.75
N TRP A 236 -14.48 -4.95 -0.54
CA TRP A 236 -13.77 -3.70 -0.20
C TRP A 236 -12.34 -3.70 -0.74
N THR A 237 -11.81 -2.55 -1.17
CA THR A 237 -10.48 -2.52 -1.82
C THR A 237 -9.36 -2.95 -0.88
N TYR A 238 -9.45 -2.65 0.42
CA TYR A 238 -8.42 -3.03 1.40
C TYR A 238 -8.25 -4.55 1.55
N ASN A 239 -9.34 -5.33 1.56
CA ASN A 239 -9.26 -6.80 1.54
C ASN A 239 -8.51 -7.27 0.30
N GLN A 240 -8.76 -6.61 -0.83
CA GLN A 240 -8.05 -6.93 -2.07
C GLN A 240 -6.59 -6.52 -2.02
N GLY A 241 -6.22 -5.57 -1.16
CA GLY A 241 -4.86 -5.03 -1.00
C GLY A 241 -4.01 -5.87 -0.07
N VAL A 242 -4.46 -6.07 1.17
CA VAL A 242 -3.69 -6.78 2.20
C VAL A 242 -3.31 -8.18 1.74
N ILE A 243 -4.22 -8.88 1.04
CA ILE A 243 -3.91 -10.20 0.46
C ILE A 243 -2.80 -10.14 -0.62
N LEU A 244 -2.67 -9.05 -1.41
CA LEU A 244 -1.53 -8.89 -2.32
C LEU A 244 -0.22 -8.81 -1.54
N GLY A 245 -0.22 -8.10 -0.41
CA GLY A 245 0.90 -8.04 0.52
C GLY A 245 1.27 -9.42 1.05
N GLY A 246 0.28 -10.16 1.54
CA GLY A 246 0.46 -11.54 2.02
C GLY A 246 1.02 -12.46 0.94
N LEU A 247 0.49 -12.41 -0.29
CA LEU A 247 0.97 -13.22 -1.42
C LEU A 247 2.38 -12.83 -1.86
N ALA A 248 2.69 -11.53 -1.93
CA ALA A 248 4.03 -11.05 -2.21
C ALA A 248 5.02 -11.48 -1.11
N GLY A 249 4.59 -11.46 0.15
CA GLY A 249 5.36 -11.94 1.29
C GLY A 249 5.62 -13.45 1.24
N LEU A 250 4.60 -14.26 0.94
CA LEU A 250 4.73 -15.70 0.73
C LEU A 250 5.73 -16.02 -0.38
N ALA A 251 5.71 -15.27 -1.48
CA ALA A 251 6.68 -15.43 -2.55
C ALA A 251 8.12 -15.16 -2.11
N ARG A 252 8.35 -14.28 -1.11
CA ARG A 252 9.68 -14.05 -0.53
C ARG A 252 10.11 -15.17 0.41
N ILE A 253 9.22 -15.66 1.27
CA ILE A 253 9.56 -16.68 2.27
C ILE A 253 9.47 -18.12 1.75
N GLN A 254 8.82 -18.33 0.61
CA GLN A 254 8.75 -19.61 -0.12
C GLN A 254 9.01 -19.40 -1.63
N PRO A 255 10.24 -19.04 -2.03
CA PRO A 255 10.57 -18.67 -3.42
C PRO A 255 10.30 -19.78 -4.44
N GLN A 256 10.37 -21.06 -4.04
CA GLN A 256 10.01 -22.21 -4.87
C GLN A 256 8.54 -22.21 -5.33
N ASN A 257 7.66 -21.52 -4.61
CA ASN A 257 6.23 -21.39 -4.90
C ASN A 257 5.86 -19.97 -5.39
N ALA A 258 6.84 -19.09 -5.63
CA ALA A 258 6.60 -17.68 -5.95
C ALA A 258 5.65 -17.48 -7.14
N SER A 259 5.75 -18.29 -8.19
CA SER A 259 4.86 -18.19 -9.35
C SER A 259 3.38 -18.45 -9.02
N VAL A 260 3.11 -19.30 -8.03
CA VAL A 260 1.73 -19.59 -7.58
C VAL A 260 1.16 -18.38 -6.86
N TYR A 261 1.91 -17.83 -5.90
CA TYR A 261 1.46 -16.68 -5.11
C TYR A 261 1.32 -15.42 -5.96
N LEU A 262 2.34 -15.09 -6.74
CA LEU A 262 2.34 -13.90 -7.60
C LEU A 262 1.33 -14.03 -8.75
N GLY A 263 1.10 -15.24 -9.26
CA GLY A 263 0.06 -15.50 -10.25
C GLY A 263 -1.36 -15.32 -9.71
N LEU A 264 -1.61 -15.66 -8.44
CA LEU A 264 -2.88 -15.35 -7.78
C LEU A 264 -3.01 -13.85 -7.51
N ALA A 265 -1.95 -13.20 -7.03
CA ALA A 265 -1.94 -11.76 -6.77
C ALA A 265 -2.24 -10.95 -8.05
N ASP A 266 -1.71 -11.36 -9.21
CA ASP A 266 -2.02 -10.72 -10.50
C ASP A 266 -3.49 -10.87 -10.90
N ARG A 267 -4.12 -12.05 -10.66
CA ARG A 267 -5.56 -12.22 -10.92
C ARG A 267 -6.41 -11.29 -10.05
N ILE A 268 -6.09 -11.17 -8.77
CA ILE A 268 -6.81 -10.28 -7.84
C ILE A 268 -6.61 -8.81 -8.26
N ALA A 269 -5.38 -8.38 -8.53
CA ALA A 269 -5.09 -7.01 -8.95
C ALA A 269 -5.82 -6.64 -10.26
N ARG A 270 -5.91 -7.56 -11.22
CA ARG A 270 -6.70 -7.36 -12.46
C ARG A 270 -8.20 -7.29 -12.19
N ALA A 271 -8.72 -8.12 -11.28
CA ALA A 271 -10.12 -8.07 -10.89
C ALA A 271 -10.48 -6.73 -10.24
N VAL A 272 -9.61 -6.17 -9.41
CA VAL A 272 -9.78 -4.82 -8.85
C VAL A 272 -9.91 -3.77 -9.96
N VAL A 273 -9.02 -3.79 -10.96
CA VAL A 273 -9.11 -2.86 -12.09
C VAL A 273 -10.43 -3.03 -12.85
N ALA A 274 -10.90 -4.27 -13.04
CA ALA A 274 -12.12 -4.56 -13.79
C ALA A 274 -13.42 -4.19 -13.05
N HIS A 275 -13.46 -4.34 -11.72
CA HIS A 275 -14.71 -4.29 -10.95
C HIS A 275 -14.78 -3.12 -9.95
N LEU A 276 -13.65 -2.62 -9.48
CA LEU A 276 -13.58 -1.60 -8.42
C LEU A 276 -13.02 -0.26 -8.93
N THR A 277 -13.13 0.00 -10.23
CA THR A 277 -12.77 1.28 -10.83
C THR A 277 -13.97 1.94 -11.50
N MET A 278 -13.81 3.23 -11.81
CA MET A 278 -14.67 3.97 -12.72
C MET A 278 -13.80 4.75 -13.69
N ASN A 279 -14.24 4.84 -14.95
CA ASN A 279 -13.52 5.62 -15.95
C ASN A 279 -13.72 7.12 -15.69
N SER A 280 -12.63 7.86 -15.59
CA SER A 280 -12.61 9.31 -15.65
C SER A 280 -13.02 9.80 -17.05
N ALA A 281 -13.29 11.11 -17.18
CA ALA A 281 -13.66 11.72 -18.46
C ALA A 281 -12.58 11.57 -19.55
N ASP A 282 -11.31 11.45 -19.15
CA ASP A 282 -10.17 11.21 -20.04
C ASP A 282 -9.79 9.73 -20.17
N GLY A 283 -10.63 8.81 -19.69
CA GLY A 283 -10.55 7.38 -19.96
C GLY A 283 -9.61 6.58 -19.04
N ARG A 284 -9.18 7.15 -17.91
CA ARG A 284 -8.36 6.45 -16.91
C ARG A 284 -9.26 5.65 -15.98
N ALA A 285 -8.83 4.44 -15.60
CA ALA A 285 -9.52 3.64 -14.60
C ALA A 285 -9.13 4.12 -13.19
N ILE A 286 -10.01 4.87 -12.54
CA ILE A 286 -9.79 5.43 -11.20
C ILE A 286 -10.41 4.52 -10.15
N LEU A 287 -9.63 4.14 -9.15
CA LEU A 287 -10.07 3.29 -8.05
C LEU A 287 -11.21 3.97 -7.26
N LYS A 288 -12.24 3.20 -6.93
CA LYS A 288 -13.36 3.65 -6.09
C LYS A 288 -13.65 2.61 -5.03
N GLU A 289 -14.25 3.07 -3.93
CA GLU A 289 -14.97 2.14 -3.06
C GLU A 289 -16.34 1.80 -3.66
N PRO A 290 -16.88 0.61 -3.37
CA PRO A 290 -18.28 0.31 -3.61
C PRO A 290 -19.20 1.37 -2.99
N VAL A 291 -18.86 1.79 -1.77
CA VAL A 291 -19.58 2.79 -0.96
C VAL A 291 -18.58 3.50 -0.04
N VAL A 292 -18.67 4.82 0.11
CA VAL A 292 -17.94 5.56 1.16
C VAL A 292 -19.02 6.16 2.06
N HIS A 293 -19.24 5.61 3.25
CA HIS A 293 -20.26 6.08 4.21
C HIS A 293 -19.78 6.10 5.67
N SER A 294 -18.56 5.61 5.94
CA SER A 294 -17.96 5.55 7.27
C SER A 294 -16.54 6.10 7.21
N SER A 295 -16.05 6.56 8.36
CA SER A 295 -14.64 6.92 8.58
C SER A 295 -13.70 5.84 8.03
N ASP A 296 -14.06 4.57 8.21
CA ASP A 296 -13.21 3.45 7.77
C ASP A 296 -13.00 3.39 6.25
N GLY A 297 -14.09 3.52 5.49
CA GLY A 297 -14.07 3.34 4.03
C GLY A 297 -13.22 4.37 3.29
N GLU A 298 -12.90 5.49 3.94
CA GLU A 298 -12.07 6.55 3.36
C GLU A 298 -10.62 6.09 3.13
N GLN A 299 -10.10 5.23 4.02
CA GLN A 299 -8.71 4.78 4.01
C GLN A 299 -8.46 3.56 3.11
N PHE A 300 -9.48 2.78 2.79
CA PHE A 300 -9.34 1.46 2.16
C PHE A 300 -8.61 1.48 0.80
N LYS A 301 -8.83 2.52 -0.01
CA LYS A 301 -8.13 2.71 -1.29
C LYS A 301 -6.62 2.87 -1.12
N GLY A 302 -6.20 3.64 -0.11
CA GLY A 302 -4.79 3.81 0.21
C GLY A 302 -4.12 2.50 0.59
N VAL A 303 -4.77 1.71 1.46
CA VAL A 303 -4.30 0.36 1.82
C VAL A 303 -4.11 -0.50 0.57
N TYR A 304 -5.07 -0.50 -0.36
CA TYR A 304 -4.90 -1.20 -1.63
C TYR A 304 -3.67 -0.73 -2.41
N MET A 305 -3.51 0.58 -2.58
CA MET A 305 -2.38 1.15 -3.33
C MET A 305 -1.03 0.83 -2.69
N ARG A 306 -0.95 0.86 -1.35
CA ARG A 306 0.24 0.48 -0.58
C ARG A 306 0.69 -0.94 -0.94
N TYR A 307 -0.23 -1.90 -0.90
CA TYR A 307 0.10 -3.30 -1.19
C TYR A 307 0.25 -3.61 -2.68
N LEU A 308 -0.42 -2.87 -3.57
CA LEU A 308 -0.14 -2.94 -5.01
C LEU A 308 1.29 -2.47 -5.32
N GLY A 309 1.78 -1.43 -4.63
CA GLY A 309 3.17 -1.01 -4.68
C GLY A 309 4.15 -2.09 -4.22
N GLN A 310 3.80 -2.85 -3.18
CA GLN A 310 4.60 -4.02 -2.77
C GLN A 310 4.60 -5.12 -3.83
N LEU A 311 3.43 -5.47 -4.38
CA LEU A 311 3.32 -6.47 -5.47
C LEU A 311 4.14 -6.06 -6.70
N LEU A 312 4.11 -4.78 -7.06
CA LEU A 312 4.89 -4.21 -8.14
C LEU A 312 6.40 -4.48 -7.97
N THR A 313 6.91 -4.33 -6.75
CA THR A 313 8.33 -4.60 -6.47
C THR A 313 8.65 -6.09 -6.41
N ALA A 314 7.70 -6.93 -5.98
CA ALA A 314 7.89 -8.37 -5.82
C ALA A 314 7.79 -9.16 -7.13
N THR A 315 6.93 -8.75 -8.06
CA THR A 315 6.76 -9.46 -9.33
C THR A 315 8.03 -9.38 -10.18
N THR A 316 8.25 -10.36 -11.06
CA THR A 316 9.32 -10.35 -12.08
C THR A 316 8.76 -10.29 -13.50
N ASP A 317 7.44 -10.41 -13.65
CA ASP A 317 6.76 -10.31 -14.95
C ASP A 317 6.72 -8.86 -15.43
N ALA A 318 7.36 -8.57 -16.56
CA ALA A 318 7.49 -7.21 -17.08
C ALA A 318 6.14 -6.61 -17.49
N SER A 319 5.21 -7.41 -17.99
CA SER A 319 3.89 -6.93 -18.41
C SER A 319 3.04 -6.54 -17.20
N ALA A 320 3.07 -7.36 -16.14
CA ALA A 320 2.40 -7.08 -14.88
C ALA A 320 2.99 -5.83 -14.22
N LYS A 321 4.34 -5.71 -14.17
CA LYS A 321 5.00 -4.48 -13.66
C LYS A 321 4.52 -3.23 -14.37
N ALA A 322 4.55 -3.23 -15.69
CA ALA A 322 4.13 -2.08 -16.49
C ALA A 322 2.64 -1.74 -16.24
N ALA A 323 1.78 -2.75 -16.13
CA ALA A 323 0.35 -2.56 -15.85
C ALA A 323 0.11 -1.94 -14.47
N TYR A 324 0.77 -2.45 -13.41
CA TYR A 324 0.61 -1.92 -12.06
C TYR A 324 1.19 -0.51 -11.92
N ALA A 325 2.40 -0.28 -12.45
CA ALA A 325 3.01 1.04 -12.44
C ALA A 325 2.12 2.06 -13.13
N ARG A 326 1.60 1.73 -14.32
CA ARG A 326 0.65 2.58 -15.04
C ARG A 326 -0.60 2.86 -14.21
N PHE A 327 -1.23 1.84 -13.64
CA PHE A 327 -2.45 2.02 -12.85
C PHE A 327 -2.23 2.93 -11.63
N ILE A 328 -1.13 2.72 -10.89
CA ILE A 328 -0.74 3.57 -9.75
C ILE A 328 -0.51 5.02 -10.21
N LEU A 329 0.29 5.23 -11.26
CA LEU A 329 0.64 6.56 -11.75
C LEU A 329 -0.57 7.33 -12.30
N GLU A 330 -1.47 6.66 -13.03
CA GLU A 330 -2.70 7.28 -13.54
C GLU A 330 -3.65 7.70 -12.41
N ASN A 331 -3.76 6.88 -11.36
CA ASN A 331 -4.54 7.23 -10.17
C ASN A 331 -3.88 8.38 -9.39
N ALA A 332 -2.56 8.33 -9.18
CA ALA A 332 -1.82 9.38 -8.48
C ALA A 332 -1.93 10.73 -9.19
N ASP A 333 -1.75 10.76 -10.51
CA ASP A 333 -1.91 11.98 -11.31
C ASP A 333 -3.35 12.51 -11.25
N TYR A 334 -4.35 11.64 -11.36
CA TYR A 334 -5.75 12.04 -11.30
C TYR A 334 -6.10 12.62 -9.92
N VAL A 335 -5.71 11.94 -8.83
CA VAL A 335 -5.95 12.41 -7.46
C VAL A 335 -5.26 13.75 -7.21
N TRP A 336 -4.00 13.89 -7.63
CA TRP A 336 -3.23 15.11 -7.44
C TRP A 336 -3.82 16.34 -8.16
N ASN A 337 -4.34 16.14 -9.38
CA ASN A 337 -4.80 17.23 -10.24
C ASN A 337 -6.31 17.49 -10.17
N SER A 338 -7.12 16.49 -9.81
CA SER A 338 -8.59 16.57 -9.91
C SER A 338 -9.34 16.38 -8.60
N VAL A 339 -8.72 15.74 -7.60
CA VAL A 339 -9.37 15.44 -6.30
C VAL A 339 -8.86 16.34 -5.19
N ARG A 340 -7.56 16.64 -5.21
CA ARG A 340 -6.90 17.54 -4.26
C ARG A 340 -7.42 18.97 -4.42
N ASN A 341 -7.68 19.66 -3.30
CA ASN A 341 -8.06 21.07 -3.31
C ASN A 341 -6.83 22.02 -3.28
N ASN A 342 -7.06 23.33 -3.25
CA ASN A 342 -5.99 24.34 -3.24
C ASN A 342 -5.14 24.31 -1.96
N ASP A 343 -5.67 23.79 -0.85
CA ASP A 343 -4.96 23.63 0.43
C ASP A 343 -4.21 22.29 0.51
N SER A 344 -4.17 21.54 -0.60
CA SER A 344 -3.56 20.21 -0.69
C SER A 344 -4.19 19.14 0.19
N GLU A 345 -5.47 19.32 0.54
CA GLU A 345 -6.31 18.27 1.13
C GLU A 345 -6.91 17.40 0.01
N VAL A 346 -7.03 16.11 0.27
CA VAL A 346 -7.60 15.14 -0.68
C VAL A 346 -8.89 14.56 -0.12
N ALA A 347 -9.94 14.60 -0.94
CA ALA A 347 -11.25 14.03 -0.63
C ALA A 347 -11.21 12.49 -0.61
N ALA A 348 -11.99 11.89 0.29
CA ALA A 348 -12.11 10.42 0.38
C ALA A 348 -12.64 9.79 -0.92
N VAL A 349 -13.54 10.49 -1.60
CA VAL A 349 -14.10 10.04 -2.89
C VAL A 349 -13.22 10.55 -4.03
N TRP A 350 -12.44 9.65 -4.63
CA TRP A 350 -11.64 10.00 -5.80
C TRP A 350 -12.49 10.14 -7.07
N ILE A 351 -13.54 9.33 -7.23
CA ILE A 351 -14.42 9.39 -8.40
C ILE A 351 -15.86 8.93 -8.08
N GLY A 352 -16.84 9.49 -8.80
CA GLY A 352 -18.14 8.84 -9.00
C GLY A 352 -19.27 9.08 -7.99
N GLN A 353 -19.08 9.81 -6.89
CA GLN A 353 -20.16 10.01 -5.88
C GLN A 353 -20.48 11.48 -5.61
N ARG A 354 -21.31 12.09 -6.48
CA ARG A 354 -21.66 13.53 -6.43
C ARG A 354 -22.54 13.99 -5.25
N HIS A 355 -23.08 13.06 -4.45
CA HIS A 355 -24.03 13.37 -3.38
C HIS A 355 -23.46 13.21 -1.98
N GLN A 356 -22.23 12.72 -1.86
CA GLN A 356 -21.55 12.60 -0.57
C GLN A 356 -20.73 13.86 -0.30
N PRO A 357 -20.59 14.30 0.97
CA PRO A 357 -19.59 15.31 1.30
C PRO A 357 -18.21 14.80 0.87
N PRO A 358 -17.27 15.69 0.52
CA PRO A 358 -15.97 15.26 0.02
C PRO A 358 -15.16 14.47 1.05
N TRP A 359 -15.45 14.63 2.35
CA TRP A 359 -14.67 14.18 3.50
C TRP A 359 -13.19 14.55 3.36
N LEU A 360 -12.84 15.68 3.97
CA LEU A 360 -11.49 16.24 3.98
C LEU A 360 -10.95 16.12 5.40
N ASP A 361 -10.41 14.95 5.71
CA ASP A 361 -9.86 14.64 7.03
C ASP A 361 -8.56 13.84 6.95
N ALA A 362 -8.02 13.51 8.11
CA ALA A 362 -6.79 12.73 8.23
C ALA A 362 -6.87 11.33 7.59
N ILE A 363 -8.06 10.71 7.56
CA ILE A 363 -8.25 9.36 7.04
C ILE A 363 -8.20 9.38 5.51
N ALA A 364 -9.00 10.27 4.91
CA ALA A 364 -8.96 10.52 3.47
C ALA A 364 -7.57 10.96 3.00
N GLN A 365 -6.92 11.86 3.75
CA GLN A 365 -5.59 12.35 3.45
C GLN A 365 -4.55 11.21 3.49
N THR A 366 -4.61 10.34 4.49
CA THR A 366 -3.71 9.18 4.61
C THR A 366 -3.85 8.25 3.40
N SER A 367 -5.09 8.02 2.95
CA SER A 367 -5.39 7.24 1.75
C SER A 367 -4.63 7.75 0.53
N ALA A 368 -4.53 9.08 0.39
CA ALA A 368 -3.78 9.72 -0.69
C ALA A 368 -2.27 9.67 -0.49
N VAL A 369 -1.76 9.74 0.75
CA VAL A 369 -0.33 9.55 1.05
C VAL A 369 0.13 8.15 0.61
N ASP A 370 -0.64 7.10 0.92
CA ASP A 370 -0.31 5.74 0.47
C ASP A 370 -0.25 5.62 -1.06
N LEU A 371 -1.18 6.26 -1.78
CA LEU A 371 -1.16 6.33 -3.24
C LEU A 371 0.12 7.02 -3.75
N MET A 372 0.50 8.16 -3.18
CA MET A 372 1.72 8.86 -3.59
C MET A 372 2.97 8.05 -3.26
N ASN A 373 3.01 7.34 -2.13
CA ASN A 373 4.10 6.43 -1.79
C ASN A 373 4.22 5.28 -2.79
N ALA A 374 3.09 4.68 -3.20
CA ALA A 374 3.08 3.69 -4.27
C ALA A 374 3.59 4.30 -5.59
N ALA A 375 3.27 5.56 -5.89
CA ALA A 375 3.75 6.26 -7.09
C ALA A 375 5.26 6.53 -7.07
N ILE A 376 5.88 6.73 -5.89
CA ILE A 376 7.35 6.78 -5.74
C ILE A 376 7.96 5.46 -6.25
N LEU A 377 7.38 4.31 -5.88
CA LEU A 377 7.86 3.01 -6.35
C LEU A 377 7.61 2.82 -7.85
N ALA A 378 6.42 3.17 -8.32
CA ALA A 378 6.04 3.06 -9.73
C ALA A 378 6.90 3.92 -10.66
N GLY A 379 7.27 5.13 -10.23
CA GLY A 379 8.12 6.02 -11.01
C GLY A 379 9.55 5.54 -11.21
N ARG A 380 10.00 4.47 -10.51
CA ARG A 380 11.35 3.89 -10.66
C ARG A 380 11.47 2.87 -11.79
N ILE A 381 10.32 2.44 -12.33
CA ILE A 381 10.21 1.43 -13.38
C ILE A 381 10.15 2.13 -14.72
#